data_AF-M7CJM7-F1
#
_entry.id   AF-M7CJM7-F1
#
_cell.length_a   1.000
_cell.length_b   1.000
_cell.length_c   1.000
_cell.angle_alpha   90.00
_cell.angle_beta   90.00
_cell.angle_gamma   90.00
#
_symmetry.space_group_name_H-M   'P 1'
#
loop_
_entity.id
_entity.type
_entity.pdbx_description
1 polymer ?
#
loop_
_entity_poly.entity_id
_entity_poly.type
_entity_poly.pdbx_seq_one_letter_code
_entity_poly.pdbx_strand_id
1 'polypeptide(L)'
;MRIAALPTFRKLYRRVREGNFSSGLPQGTYCLNITYNYPVLSFQGTKKVIFSTVSWMGGKNPFLGIVYLVFGSACILTGFVMLAVHIKFQQQNQMDVE
;
A
#
# COMPACT_ATOMS: atom_id res chain seq x y z
N MET A 1 -12.88 15.31 -16.84
CA MET A 1 -12.33 15.71 -15.51
C MET A 1 -12.76 14.67 -14.48
N ARG A 2 -11.85 14.17 -13.64
CA ARG A 2 -12.16 13.14 -12.62
C ARG A 2 -12.19 13.75 -11.22
N ILE A 3 -13.34 13.66 -10.55
CA ILE A 3 -13.55 14.15 -9.17
C ILE A 3 -12.83 13.21 -8.17
N ALA A 4 -12.32 13.77 -7.07
CA ALA A 4 -11.69 12.98 -6.02
C ALA A 4 -12.72 12.56 -4.97
N ALA A 5 -12.56 11.36 -4.40
CA ALA A 5 -13.47 10.83 -3.38
C ALA A 5 -13.17 11.33 -1.97
N LEU A 6 -11.98 11.88 -1.72
CA LEU A 6 -11.54 12.37 -0.41
C LEU A 6 -11.15 13.85 -0.48
N PRO A 7 -11.25 14.60 0.64
CA PRO A 7 -10.85 16.01 0.70
C PRO A 7 -9.33 16.18 0.50
N THR A 8 -8.54 15.24 0.98
CA THR A 8 -7.11 15.14 0.69
C THR A 8 -6.91 14.24 -0.52
N PHE A 9 -6.53 14.84 -1.63
CA PHE A 9 -6.34 14.10 -2.88
C PHE A 9 -5.04 14.49 -3.58
N ARG A 10 -4.60 13.61 -4.46
CA ARG A 10 -3.48 13.83 -5.37
C ARG A 10 -3.95 13.67 -6.79
N LYS A 11 -3.49 14.55 -7.67
CA LYS A 11 -3.67 14.43 -9.12
C LYS A 11 -2.31 14.36 -9.77
N LEU A 12 -2.19 13.52 -10.79
CA LEU A 12 -0.98 13.41 -11.58
C LEU A 12 -0.81 14.69 -12.41
N TYR A 13 0.29 15.40 -12.20
CA TYR A 13 0.63 16.58 -12.98
C TYR A 13 1.48 16.23 -14.21
N ARG A 14 2.58 15.49 -14.02
CA ARG A 14 3.48 15.05 -15.09
C ARG A 14 4.08 13.68 -14.76
N ARG A 15 4.38 12.89 -15.81
CA ARG A 15 5.22 11.70 -15.72
C ARG A 15 6.55 12.03 -16.38
N VAL A 16 7.65 11.73 -15.70
CA VAL A 16 9.00 11.87 -16.24
C VAL A 16 9.37 10.50 -16.82
N ARG A 17 9.35 10.37 -18.15
CA ARG A 17 9.68 9.12 -18.87
C ARG A 17 10.66 9.32 -20.03
N GLU A 18 11.02 10.57 -20.33
CA GLU A 18 11.82 10.91 -21.51
C GLU A 18 13.31 10.92 -21.16
N GLY A 19 14.15 10.42 -22.08
CA GLY A 19 15.61 10.48 -22.01
C GLY A 19 16.25 9.61 -20.92
N ASN A 20 17.34 10.10 -20.34
CA ASN A 20 18.16 9.42 -19.32
C ASN A 20 17.46 9.25 -17.95
N PHE A 21 16.18 9.64 -17.83
CA PHE A 21 15.38 9.52 -16.62
C PHE A 21 14.52 8.24 -16.59
N SER A 22 14.76 7.30 -17.50
CA SER A 22 14.01 6.03 -17.59
C SER A 22 14.10 5.19 -16.30
N SER A 23 15.25 5.22 -15.63
CA SER A 23 15.48 4.55 -14.33
C SER A 23 15.08 5.38 -13.11
N GLY A 24 14.67 6.63 -13.30
CA GLY A 24 14.30 7.57 -12.24
C GLY A 24 15.10 8.87 -12.27
N LEU A 25 14.88 9.72 -11.27
CA LEU A 25 15.66 10.94 -11.08
C LEU A 25 17.01 10.57 -10.43
N PRO A 26 18.16 10.89 -11.05
CA PRO A 26 19.46 10.68 -10.42
C PRO A 26 19.59 11.51 -9.13
N GLN A 27 20.48 11.10 -8.24
CA GLN A 27 20.75 11.87 -7.03
C GLN A 27 21.35 13.22 -7.40
N GLY A 28 20.75 14.29 -6.88
CA GLY A 28 21.19 15.65 -7.17
C GLY A 28 20.23 16.70 -6.62
N THR A 29 20.62 17.96 -6.79
CA THR A 29 19.80 19.11 -6.39
C THR A 29 18.87 19.49 -7.52
N TYR A 30 17.57 19.55 -7.23
CA TYR A 30 16.54 19.94 -8.18
C TYR A 30 15.86 21.22 -7.72
N CYS A 31 15.69 22.18 -8.63
CA CYS A 31 14.93 23.39 -8.40
C CYS A 31 13.57 23.28 -9.08
N LEU A 32 12.50 23.57 -8.33
CA LEU A 32 11.13 23.56 -8.84
C LEU A 32 10.61 24.99 -8.89
N ASN A 33 10.40 25.52 -10.09
CA ASN A 33 9.75 26.81 -10.26
C ASN A 33 8.22 26.62 -10.35
N ILE A 34 7.47 27.28 -9.46
CA ILE A 34 6.00 27.19 -9.42
C ILE A 34 5.41 28.59 -9.55
N THR A 35 4.58 28.80 -10.57
CA THR A 35 3.74 30.00 -10.69
C THR A 35 2.48 29.85 -9.83
N TYR A 36 2.25 30.77 -8.89
CA TYR A 36 1.19 30.64 -7.89
C TYR A 36 -0.14 31.27 -8.36
N ASN A 37 -0.88 30.58 -9.22
CA ASN A 37 -2.14 31.09 -9.80
C ASN A 37 -3.42 30.73 -9.03
N TYR A 38 -3.33 29.92 -7.98
CA TYR A 38 -4.50 29.41 -7.26
C TYR A 38 -4.31 29.54 -5.74
N PRO A 39 -4.75 30.65 -5.12
CA PRO A 39 -4.61 30.85 -3.68
C PRO A 39 -5.56 29.94 -2.91
N VAL A 40 -5.01 29.20 -1.94
CA VAL A 40 -5.77 28.25 -1.10
C VAL A 40 -5.93 28.72 0.34
N LEU A 41 -5.30 29.84 0.69
CA LEU A 41 -5.25 30.37 2.06
C LEU A 41 -6.63 30.85 2.55
N SER A 42 -7.48 31.35 1.66
CA SER A 42 -8.82 31.87 2.00
C SER A 42 -9.75 30.81 2.60
N PHE A 43 -9.56 29.54 2.24
CA PHE A 43 -10.31 28.40 2.77
C PHE A 43 -9.41 27.44 3.57
N GLN A 44 -8.27 27.93 4.08
CA GLN A 44 -7.34 27.18 4.92
C GLN A 44 -6.81 25.88 4.26
N GLY A 45 -6.75 25.85 2.93
CA GLY A 45 -6.23 24.72 2.18
C GLY A 45 -4.69 24.67 2.18
N THR A 46 -4.13 23.48 1.96
CA THR A 46 -2.69 23.29 1.77
C THR A 46 -2.39 22.63 0.42
N LYS A 47 -1.28 23.05 -0.22
CA LYS A 47 -0.80 22.47 -1.48
C LYS A 47 0.56 21.82 -1.26
N LYS A 48 0.75 20.64 -1.85
CA LYS A 48 2.01 19.89 -1.78
C LYS A 48 2.32 19.32 -3.15
N VAL A 49 3.58 19.38 -3.55
CA VAL A 49 4.10 18.67 -4.73
C VAL A 49 4.82 17.43 -4.23
N ILE A 50 4.49 16.28 -4.81
CA ILE A 50 5.11 15.01 -4.43
C ILE A 50 5.65 14.31 -5.65
N PHE A 51 6.91 13.90 -5.56
CA PHE A 51 7.55 12.98 -6.49
C PHE A 51 7.43 11.57 -5.93
N SER A 52 6.99 10.63 -6.77
CA SER A 52 6.89 9.23 -6.41
C SER A 52 7.15 8.37 -7.62
N THR A 53 7.96 7.33 -7.44
CA THR A 53 8.04 6.21 -8.37
C THR A 53 6.82 5.31 -8.19
N VAL A 54 6.36 4.70 -9.29
CA VAL A 54 5.27 3.74 -9.26
C VAL A 54 5.83 2.36 -9.56
N SER A 55 5.39 1.37 -8.81
CA SER A 55 5.65 -0.04 -9.08
C SER A 55 4.49 -0.64 -9.86
N TRP A 56 4.59 -1.91 -10.24
CA TRP A 56 3.49 -2.65 -10.86
C TRP A 56 2.20 -2.62 -10.01
N MET A 57 2.35 -2.65 -8.68
CA MET A 57 1.24 -2.59 -7.73
C MET A 57 0.80 -1.16 -7.38
N GLY A 58 1.28 -0.16 -8.15
CA GLY A 58 0.94 1.25 -7.98
C GLY A 58 1.91 2.01 -7.09
N GLY A 59 1.40 3.07 -6.44
CA GLY A 59 2.17 3.93 -5.53
C GLY A 59 2.41 3.29 -4.16
N LYS A 60 3.17 3.97 -3.30
CA LYS A 60 3.48 3.50 -1.94
C LYS A 60 2.20 3.35 -1.10
N ASN A 61 1.82 2.11 -0.81
CA ASN A 61 0.74 1.76 0.12
C ASN A 61 1.06 0.46 0.90
N PRO A 62 1.56 0.54 2.15
CA PRO A 62 1.88 -0.64 2.95
C PRO A 62 0.65 -1.35 3.50
N PHE A 63 -0.52 -0.70 3.49
CA PHE A 63 -1.76 -1.23 4.07
C PHE A 63 -2.11 -2.62 3.52
N LEU A 64 -2.05 -2.78 2.21
CA LEU A 64 -2.43 -4.03 1.56
C LEU A 64 -1.53 -5.19 2.02
N GLY A 65 -0.21 -5.00 2.06
CA GLY A 65 0.73 -6.02 2.52
C GLY A 65 0.52 -6.40 3.98
N ILE A 66 0.26 -5.41 4.86
CA ILE A 66 -0.02 -5.66 6.28
C ILE A 66 -1.29 -6.49 6.43
N VAL A 67 -2.35 -6.14 5.72
CA VAL A 67 -3.63 -6.88 5.76
C VAL A 67 -3.41 -8.34 5.36
N TYR A 68 -2.70 -8.61 4.27
CA TYR A 68 -2.40 -9.98 3.85
C TYR A 68 -1.58 -10.77 4.89
N LEU A 69 -0.59 -10.13 5.53
CA LEU A 69 0.21 -10.77 6.57
C LEU A 69 -0.63 -11.11 7.82
N VAL A 70 -1.53 -10.21 8.22
CA VAL A 70 -2.40 -10.42 9.39
C VAL A 70 -3.38 -11.55 9.13
N PHE A 71 -4.11 -11.51 8.01
CA PHE A 71 -5.07 -12.57 7.69
C PHE A 71 -4.38 -13.91 7.39
N GLY A 72 -3.21 -13.89 6.73
CA GLY A 72 -2.41 -15.08 6.48
C GLY A 72 -1.93 -15.74 7.76
N SER A 73 -1.41 -14.97 8.71
CA SER A 73 -0.97 -15.51 10.01
C SER A 73 -2.13 -16.04 10.85
N ALA A 74 -3.27 -15.33 10.88
CA ALA A 74 -4.48 -15.82 11.54
C ALA A 74 -4.95 -17.17 10.98
N CYS A 75 -4.97 -17.32 9.64
CA CYS A 75 -5.38 -18.55 8.97
C CYS A 75 -4.44 -19.73 9.33
N ILE A 76 -3.13 -19.50 9.31
CA ILE A 76 -2.12 -20.51 9.66
C ILE A 76 -2.31 -20.98 11.11
N LEU A 77 -2.50 -20.05 12.05
CA LEU A 77 -2.74 -20.38 13.46
C LEU A 77 -4.00 -21.24 13.64
N THR A 78 -5.11 -20.85 13.01
CA THR A 78 -6.33 -21.67 13.04
C THR A 78 -6.14 -23.04 12.39
N GLY A 79 -5.35 -23.13 11.31
CA GLY A 79 -5.01 -24.40 10.67
C GLY A 79 -4.25 -25.33 11.60
N PHE A 80 -3.24 -24.83 12.32
CA PHE A 80 -2.50 -25.60 13.31
C PHE A 80 -3.38 -26.06 14.47
N VAL A 81 -4.28 -25.21 14.95
CA VAL A 81 -5.24 -25.57 16.03
C VAL A 81 -6.16 -26.69 15.57
N MET A 82 -6.75 -26.58 14.37
CA MET A 82 -7.60 -27.65 13.84
C MET A 82 -6.84 -28.96 13.61
N LEU A 83 -5.61 -28.88 13.10
CA LEU A 83 -4.76 -30.06 12.90
C LEU A 83 -4.46 -30.75 14.24
N ALA A 84 -4.08 -30.00 15.27
CA ALA A 84 -3.82 -30.54 16.60
C ALA A 84 -5.05 -31.20 17.22
N VAL A 85 -6.24 -30.61 17.04
CA VAL A 85 -7.51 -31.19 17.50
C VAL A 85 -7.81 -32.50 16.76
N HIS A 86 -7.62 -32.53 15.43
CA HIS A 86 -7.88 -33.73 14.64
C HIS A 86 -6.99 -34.90 15.04
N ILE A 87 -5.69 -34.67 15.26
CA ILE A 87 -4.76 -35.70 15.72
C ILE A 87 -5.16 -36.23 17.10
N LYS A 88 -5.51 -35.34 18.05
CA LYS A 88 -5.99 -35.76 19.37
C LYS A 88 -7.27 -36.60 19.29
N PHE A 89 -8.22 -36.21 18.44
CA PHE A 89 -9.47 -36.93 18.26
C PHE A 89 -9.27 -38.31 17.61
N GLN A 90 -8.34 -38.43 16.66
CA GLN A 90 -7.93 -39.71 16.07
C GLN A 90 -7.28 -40.63 17.11
N GLN A 91 -6.40 -40.11 17.97
CA GLN A 91 -5.75 -40.89 19.02
C GLN A 91 -6.74 -41.40 20.07
N GLN A 92 -7.73 -40.59 20.46
CA GLN A 92 -8.78 -41.00 21.40
C GLN A 92 -9.60 -42.18 20.85
N ASN A 93 -10.07 -42.07 19.59
CA ASN A 93 -10.83 -43.14 18.94
C ASN A 93 -10.05 -44.46 18.81
N GLN A 94 -8.71 -44.42 18.78
CA GLN A 94 -7.90 -45.63 18.69
C GLN A 94 -7.70 -46.32 20.05
N MET A 95 -7.71 -45.57 21.16
CA MET A 95 -7.63 -46.14 22.51
C MET A 95 -8.97 -46.66 23.04
N ASP A 96 -10.09 -46.16 22.51
CA ASP A 96 -11.43 -46.65 22.89
C ASP A 96 -11.82 -47.97 22.17
N VAL A 97 -10.97 -48.46 21.24
CA VAL A 97 -11.21 -49.66 20.41
C VAL A 97 -10.37 -50.87 20.88
N GLU A 98 -9.46 -50.69 21.84
CA GLU A 98 -8.68 -51.76 22.48
C GLU A 98 -9.24 -52.08 23.88
#